data_AF-A0A848UXP7-F1
#
_entry.id   AF-A0A848UXP7-F1
#
_cell.length_a   1.000
_cell.length_b   1.000
_cell.length_c   1.000
_cell.angle_alpha   90.00
_cell.angle_beta   90.00
_cell.angle_gamma   90.00
#
_symmetry.space_group_name_H-M   'P 1'
#
loop_
_entity.id
_entity.type
_entity.pdbx_description
1 polymer ?
#
loop_
_entity_poly.entity_id
_entity_poly.type
_entity_poly.pdbx_seq_one_letter_code
_entity_poly.pdbx_strand_id
1 'polypeptide(L)'
;MKNVFLACALIIGLNAFAQKDIAYSFTDVINLDATPTKDQCNTGTCWSYSTISFVESEILRMGKGNHDLSEMFNVRVTYPMKAQNYVRYQGKAQFGPGSLCHDVMNAIEAHGIVPESVYGGIEYGADRHDHGE
;
A
#
# COMPACT_ATOMS: atom_id res chain seq x y z
N MET A 1 -14.08 14.55 54.08
CA MET A 1 -13.40 14.96 52.82
C MET A 1 -12.17 14.10 52.51
N LYS A 2 -11.22 13.90 53.42
CA LYS A 2 -10.04 13.01 53.20
C LYS A 2 -10.41 11.60 52.71
N ASN A 3 -11.44 10.97 53.29
CA ASN A 3 -11.86 9.62 52.91
C ASN A 3 -12.51 9.55 51.52
N VAL A 4 -13.09 10.64 51.03
CA VAL A 4 -13.66 10.75 49.68
C VAL A 4 -12.55 10.88 48.65
N PHE A 5 -11.54 11.71 48.93
CA PHE A 5 -10.34 11.82 48.08
C PHE A 5 -9.57 10.50 47.99
N LEU A 6 -9.46 9.75 49.10
CA LEU A 6 -8.79 8.46 49.13
C LEU A 6 -9.55 7.39 48.32
N ALA A 7 -10.89 7.40 48.39
CA ALA A 7 -11.73 6.51 47.59
C ALA A 7 -11.65 6.81 46.09
N CYS A 8 -11.66 8.08 45.68
CA CYS A 8 -11.48 8.48 44.28
C CYS A 8 -10.10 8.09 43.74
N ALA A 9 -9.03 8.26 44.52
CA ALA A 9 -7.68 7.85 44.13
C ALA A 9 -7.56 6.33 43.92
N LEU A 10 -8.23 5.54 44.76
CA LEU A 10 -8.24 4.07 44.65
C LEU A 10 -8.99 3.59 43.38
N ILE A 11 -10.11 4.23 43.04
CA ILE A 11 -10.90 3.91 41.84
C ILE A 11 -10.14 4.27 40.56
N ILE A 12 -9.42 5.41 40.54
CA ILE A 12 -8.59 5.81 39.40
C ILE A 12 -7.40 4.86 39.23
N GLY A 13 -6.79 4.41 40.34
CA GLY A 13 -5.70 3.43 40.31
C GLY A 13 -6.13 2.06 39.76
N LEU A 14 -7.34 1.58 40.10
CA LEU A 14 -7.86 0.30 39.60
C LEU A 14 -8.12 0.29 38.09
N ASN A 15 -8.50 1.42 37.50
CA ASN A 15 -8.68 1.54 36.05
C ASN A 15 -7.34 1.62 35.29
N ALA A 16 -6.27 2.11 35.93
CA ALA A 16 -4.94 2.19 35.32
C ALA A 16 -4.26 0.82 35.14
N PHE A 17 -4.63 -0.19 35.92
CA PHE A 17 -4.13 -1.56 35.80
C PHE A 17 -5.01 -2.48 34.93
N ALA A 18 -6.16 -2.00 34.44
CA ALA A 18 -7.07 -2.77 33.59
C ALA A 18 -6.66 -2.78 32.11
N GLN A 19 -5.50 -2.20 31.76
CA GLN A 19 -5.12 -2.00 30.37
C GLN A 19 -4.16 -3.10 29.88
N LYS A 20 -4.67 -3.83 28.88
CA LYS A 20 -3.96 -4.56 27.82
C LYS A 20 -3.72 -6.06 28.05
N ASP A 21 -4.82 -6.81 28.13
CA ASP A 21 -4.81 -8.19 27.64
C ASP A 21 -4.51 -8.16 26.13
N ILE A 22 -3.28 -8.48 25.75
CA ILE A 22 -2.89 -8.66 24.35
C ILE A 22 -3.60 -9.93 23.88
N ALA A 23 -4.70 -9.77 23.13
CA ALA A 23 -5.52 -10.88 22.67
C ALA A 23 -4.77 -11.89 21.79
N TYR A 24 -3.67 -11.48 21.15
CA TYR A 24 -2.89 -12.30 20.25
C TYR A 24 -1.39 -12.03 20.39
N SER A 25 -0.62 -13.10 20.61
CA SER A 25 0.84 -13.08 20.55
C SER A 25 1.29 -13.90 19.35
N PHE A 26 2.06 -13.28 18.46
CA PHE A 26 2.61 -13.92 17.26
C PHE A 26 4.11 -14.13 17.45
N THR A 27 4.62 -15.27 16.98
CA THR A 27 6.06 -15.57 16.93
C THR A 27 6.41 -15.85 15.48
N ASP A 28 7.38 -15.11 14.96
CA ASP A 28 7.86 -15.31 13.59
C ASP A 28 8.52 -16.68 13.47
N VAL A 29 8.01 -17.52 12.56
CA VAL A 29 8.69 -18.77 12.19
C VAL A 29 9.72 -18.50 11.10
N ILE A 30 9.35 -17.66 10.13
CA ILE A 30 10.19 -17.17 9.04
C ILE A 30 9.78 -15.71 8.79
N ASN A 31 10.77 -14.83 8.66
CA ASN A 31 10.59 -13.44 8.30
C ASN A 31 11.56 -13.11 7.16
N LEU A 32 11.03 -12.67 6.03
CA LEU A 32 11.81 -12.32 4.84
C LEU A 32 11.81 -10.79 4.71
N ASP A 33 12.95 -10.24 4.30
CA ASP A 33 13.09 -8.80 4.12
C ASP A 33 12.10 -8.27 3.07
N ALA A 34 11.52 -7.12 3.38
CA ALA A 34 10.66 -6.35 2.50
C ALA A 34 10.94 -4.86 2.69
N THR A 35 10.54 -4.05 1.72
CA THR A 35 10.56 -2.59 1.82
C THR A 35 9.51 -2.09 2.82
N PRO A 36 9.60 -0.81 3.27
CA PRO A 36 8.61 -0.23 4.15
C PRO A 36 7.18 -0.32 3.61
N THR A 37 6.20 -0.44 4.50
CA THR A 37 4.78 -0.41 4.15
C THR A 37 4.42 0.90 3.44
N LYS A 38 3.71 0.79 2.31
CA LYS A 38 3.22 1.92 1.52
C LYS A 38 1.70 2.11 1.69
N ASP A 39 1.18 3.27 1.28
CA ASP A 39 -0.25 3.64 1.39
C ASP A 39 -0.83 4.06 0.04
N GLN A 40 -1.76 3.27 -0.49
CA GLN A 40 -2.44 3.56 -1.76
C GLN A 40 -3.51 4.66 -1.65
N CYS A 41 -3.83 5.13 -0.44
CA CYS A 41 -4.85 6.12 -0.13
C CYS A 41 -6.20 5.86 -0.85
N ASN A 42 -6.87 6.90 -1.36
CA ASN A 42 -8.17 6.80 -1.98
C ASN A 42 -8.06 6.40 -3.47
N THR A 43 -7.49 5.22 -3.71
CA THR A 43 -7.34 4.65 -5.05
C THR A 43 -7.69 3.16 -5.10
N GLY A 44 -7.98 2.66 -6.30
CA GLY A 44 -8.19 1.23 -6.57
C GLY A 44 -6.94 0.51 -7.09
N THR A 45 -5.75 0.86 -6.59
CA THR A 45 -4.45 0.48 -7.19
C THR A 45 -3.65 -0.57 -6.39
N CYS A 46 -4.29 -1.30 -5.47
CA CYS A 46 -3.65 -2.35 -4.67
C CYS A 46 -2.85 -3.36 -5.48
N TRP A 47 -3.29 -3.65 -6.70
CA TRP A 47 -2.63 -4.54 -7.65
C TRP A 47 -1.24 -4.03 -8.07
N SER A 48 -1.05 -2.71 -8.17
CA SER A 48 0.24 -2.08 -8.42
C SER A 48 1.11 -2.13 -7.15
N TYR A 49 0.61 -1.61 -6.03
CA TYR A 49 1.32 -1.59 -4.74
C TYR A 49 1.81 -2.96 -4.27
N SER A 50 0.93 -3.96 -4.28
CA SER A 50 1.30 -5.32 -3.86
C SER A 50 2.33 -5.97 -4.78
N THR A 51 2.23 -5.73 -6.09
CA THR A 51 3.17 -6.34 -7.05
C THR A 51 4.50 -5.62 -7.06
N ILE A 52 4.51 -4.28 -6.94
CA ILE A 52 5.75 -3.51 -6.80
C ILE A 52 6.45 -3.87 -5.49
N SER A 53 5.74 -3.99 -4.37
CA SER A 53 6.32 -4.48 -3.12
C SER A 53 6.94 -5.88 -3.29
N PHE A 54 6.29 -6.79 -4.02
CA PHE A 54 6.89 -8.09 -4.36
C PHE A 54 8.16 -7.95 -5.20
N VAL A 55 8.15 -7.09 -6.22
CA VAL A 55 9.33 -6.83 -7.08
C VAL A 55 10.48 -6.24 -6.26
N GLU A 56 10.21 -5.28 -5.37
CA GLU A 56 11.21 -4.71 -4.46
C GLU A 56 11.80 -5.78 -3.53
N SER A 57 10.97 -6.67 -2.97
CA SER A 57 11.43 -7.80 -2.17
C SER A 57 12.28 -8.79 -2.98
N GLU A 58 11.96 -9.04 -4.26
CA GLU A 58 12.80 -9.85 -5.13
C GLU A 58 14.15 -9.18 -5.44
N ILE A 59 14.16 -7.85 -5.62
CA ILE A 59 15.39 -7.07 -5.79
C ILE A 59 16.28 -7.17 -4.54
N LEU A 60 15.68 -7.08 -3.33
CA LEU A 60 16.35 -7.31 -2.06
C LEU A 60 16.92 -8.75 -1.99
N ARG A 61 16.09 -9.76 -2.27
CA ARG A 61 16.49 -11.18 -2.28
C ARG A 61 17.66 -11.47 -3.23
N MET A 62 17.73 -10.75 -4.34
CA MET A 62 18.81 -10.86 -5.33
C MET A 62 20.08 -10.07 -4.96
N GLY A 63 20.12 -9.40 -3.81
CA GLY A 63 21.28 -8.61 -3.38
C GLY A 63 21.50 -7.34 -4.20
N LYS A 64 20.45 -6.81 -4.85
CA LYS A 64 20.51 -5.62 -5.72
C LYS A 64 20.22 -4.31 -4.99
N GLY A 65 20.11 -4.36 -3.67
CA GLY A 65 19.89 -3.20 -2.80
C GLY A 65 18.43 -2.85 -2.60
N ASN A 66 18.20 -1.75 -1.88
CA ASN A 66 16.87 -1.23 -1.58
C ASN A 66 16.46 -0.20 -2.63
N HIS A 67 15.24 -0.32 -3.15
CA HIS A 67 14.68 0.56 -4.17
C HIS A 67 13.25 0.92 -3.80
N ASP A 68 12.90 2.18 -4.05
CA ASP A 68 11.54 2.70 -3.91
C ASP A 68 11.01 2.96 -5.33
N LEU A 69 10.20 2.03 -5.82
CA LEU A 69 9.71 2.00 -7.21
C LEU A 69 8.32 2.64 -7.29
N SER A 70 8.06 3.34 -8.40
CA SER A 70 6.79 4.03 -8.59
C SER A 70 5.66 3.06 -8.96
N GLU A 71 4.69 2.90 -8.06
CA GLU A 71 3.42 2.25 -8.36
C GLU A 71 2.62 3.02 -9.39
N MET A 72 2.65 4.35 -9.30
CA MET A 72 1.82 5.21 -10.15
C MET A 72 2.31 5.26 -11.59
N PHE A 73 3.60 5.02 -11.83
CA PHE A 73 4.11 4.85 -13.20
C PHE A 73 3.47 3.63 -13.86
N ASN A 74 3.37 2.52 -13.12
CA ASN A 74 2.71 1.31 -13.61
C ASN A 74 1.22 1.57 -13.92
N VAL A 75 0.53 2.28 -13.03
CA VAL A 75 -0.86 2.70 -13.22
C VAL A 75 -1.01 3.57 -14.47
N ARG A 76 -0.12 4.56 -14.65
CA ARG A 76 -0.12 5.48 -15.80
C ARG A 76 -0.03 4.76 -17.14
N VAL A 77 0.80 3.74 -17.25
CA VAL A 77 0.98 3.00 -18.52
C VAL A 77 -0.08 1.92 -18.73
N THR A 78 -0.61 1.34 -17.66
CA THR A 78 -1.62 0.27 -17.72
C THR A 78 -3.02 0.80 -18.07
N TYR A 79 -3.45 1.93 -17.49
CA TYR A 79 -4.80 2.45 -17.72
C TYR A 79 -5.12 2.77 -19.19
N PRO A 80 -4.21 3.38 -19.99
CA PRO A 80 -4.41 3.54 -21.42
C PRO A 80 -4.63 2.22 -22.18
N MET A 81 -3.91 1.15 -21.83
CA MET A 81 -4.10 -0.16 -22.43
C MET A 81 -5.48 -0.73 -22.10
N LYS A 82 -5.97 -0.51 -20.88
CA LYS A 82 -7.33 -0.91 -20.47
C LYS A 82 -8.40 -0.14 -21.23
N ALA A 83 -8.22 1.16 -21.42
CA ALA A 83 -9.11 1.97 -22.26
C ALA A 83 -9.13 1.47 -23.72
N GLN A 84 -7.96 1.14 -24.29
CA GLN A 84 -7.87 0.57 -25.63
C GLN A 84 -8.62 -0.77 -25.73
N ASN A 85 -8.46 -1.66 -24.74
CA ASN A 85 -9.18 -2.92 -24.67
C ASN A 85 -10.70 -2.69 -24.55
N TYR A 86 -11.13 -1.74 -23.72
CA TYR A 86 -12.53 -1.38 -23.58
C TYR A 86 -13.14 -1.00 -24.93
N VAL A 87 -12.49 -0.12 -25.69
CA VAL A 87 -12.94 0.29 -27.03
C VAL A 87 -12.89 -0.87 -28.02
N ARG A 88 -11.77 -1.60 -28.08
CA ARG A 88 -11.56 -2.73 -29.00
C ARG A 88 -12.62 -3.83 -28.82
N TYR A 89 -12.99 -4.11 -27.59
CA TYR A 89 -13.99 -5.11 -27.24
C TYR A 89 -15.40 -4.53 -27.10
N GLN A 90 -15.67 -3.38 -27.73
CA GLN A 90 -17.00 -2.78 -27.84
C GLN A 90 -17.69 -2.58 -26.48
N GLY A 91 -16.91 -2.13 -25.49
CA GLY A 91 -17.36 -1.86 -24.12
C GLY A 91 -17.53 -3.10 -23.23
N LYS A 92 -17.13 -4.28 -23.69
CA LYS A 92 -17.29 -5.54 -22.94
C LYS A 92 -16.10 -5.90 -22.05
N ALA A 93 -14.96 -5.25 -22.22
CA ALA A 93 -13.84 -5.42 -21.29
C ALA A 93 -14.09 -4.63 -20.00
N GLN A 94 -13.51 -5.06 -18.89
CA GLN A 94 -13.61 -4.30 -17.63
C GLN A 94 -12.80 -3.01 -17.72
N PHE A 95 -13.39 -1.88 -17.32
CA PHE A 95 -12.76 -0.56 -17.29
C PHE A 95 -12.99 0.11 -15.94
N GLY A 96 -12.45 -0.49 -14.88
CA GLY A 96 -12.39 0.07 -13.53
C GLY A 96 -10.95 0.29 -13.07
N PRO A 97 -10.73 0.79 -11.84
CA PRO A 97 -9.39 1.11 -11.34
C PRO A 97 -8.53 -0.14 -11.02
N GLY A 98 -9.16 -1.28 -10.72
CA GLY A 98 -8.45 -2.52 -10.39
C GLY A 98 -7.82 -3.23 -11.60
N SER A 99 -6.71 -3.92 -11.38
CA SER A 99 -6.01 -4.77 -12.36
C SER A 99 -5.38 -5.98 -11.64
N LEU A 100 -4.49 -6.72 -12.30
CA LEU A 100 -3.84 -7.90 -11.74
C LEU A 100 -2.31 -7.80 -11.82
N CYS A 101 -1.61 -8.66 -11.08
CA CYS A 101 -0.14 -8.66 -11.03
C CYS A 101 0.53 -8.85 -12.40
N HIS A 102 -0.09 -9.59 -13.31
CA HIS A 102 0.46 -9.75 -14.66
C HIS A 102 0.42 -8.45 -15.47
N ASP A 103 -0.52 -7.54 -15.21
CA ASP A 103 -0.54 -6.22 -15.85
C ASP A 103 0.70 -5.42 -15.44
N VAL A 104 1.09 -5.52 -14.16
CA VAL A 104 2.32 -4.89 -13.66
C VAL A 104 3.53 -5.48 -14.38
N MET A 105 3.68 -6.81 -14.41
CA MET A 105 4.82 -7.46 -15.07
C MET A 105 4.90 -7.15 -16.56
N ASN A 106 3.76 -7.12 -17.27
CA ASN A 106 3.70 -6.74 -18.68
C ASN A 106 4.11 -5.27 -18.88
N ALA A 107 3.68 -4.37 -17.99
CA ALA A 107 4.09 -2.98 -18.02
C ALA A 107 5.60 -2.81 -17.74
N ILE A 108 6.18 -3.60 -16.83
CA ILE A 108 7.63 -3.62 -16.59
C ILE A 108 8.38 -4.05 -17.85
N GLU A 109 7.91 -5.09 -18.54
CA GLU A 109 8.53 -5.57 -19.78
C GLU A 109 8.42 -4.53 -20.91
N ALA A 110 7.25 -3.90 -21.08
CA ALA A 110 6.98 -3.01 -22.21
C ALA A 110 7.47 -1.56 -21.99
N HIS A 111 7.48 -1.09 -20.74
CA HIS A 111 7.72 0.32 -20.38
C HIS A 111 8.82 0.52 -19.36
N GLY A 112 9.36 -0.56 -18.79
CA GLY A 112 10.33 -0.50 -17.70
C GLY A 112 9.70 -0.14 -16.36
N ILE A 113 10.57 0.23 -15.42
CA ILE A 113 10.22 0.74 -14.09
C ILE A 113 10.97 2.02 -13.83
N VAL A 114 10.41 2.89 -13.00
CA VAL A 114 11.08 4.11 -12.55
C VAL A 114 11.03 4.20 -11.03
N PRO A 115 12.00 4.88 -10.39
CA PRO A 115 11.91 5.20 -8.97
C PRO A 115 10.72 6.11 -8.66
N GLU A 116 10.21 6.04 -7.44
CA GLU A 116 9.13 6.90 -6.95
C GLU A 116 9.45 8.40 -7.13
N SER A 117 10.71 8.79 -6.88
CA SER A 117 11.20 10.16 -7.11
C SER A 117 11.06 10.70 -8.54
N VAL A 118 10.90 9.82 -9.55
CA VAL A 118 10.72 10.22 -10.96
C VAL A 118 9.25 10.41 -11.29
N TYR A 119 8.37 9.61 -10.69
CA TYR A 119 6.94 9.69 -10.93
C TYR A 119 6.17 9.35 -9.66
N GLY A 120 5.96 10.34 -8.79
CA GLY A 120 5.17 10.10 -7.59
C GLY A 120 3.68 9.95 -7.87
N GLY A 121 3.19 10.35 -9.06
CA GLY A 121 1.76 10.25 -9.43
C GLY A 121 0.81 11.09 -8.57
N ILE A 122 1.33 12.04 -7.80
CA ILE A 122 0.58 13.06 -7.10
C ILE A 122 0.69 14.35 -7.92
N GLU A 123 -0.44 14.84 -8.41
CA GLU A 123 -0.54 16.08 -9.18
C GLU A 123 -1.14 17.20 -8.31
N TYR A 124 -1.05 18.44 -8.78
CA TYR A 124 -1.78 19.61 -8.24
C TYR A 124 -1.50 19.99 -6.77
N GLY A 125 -0.37 19.57 -6.21
CA GLY A 125 0.01 19.95 -4.84
C GLY A 125 -0.82 19.27 -3.75
N ALA A 126 -1.48 18.15 -4.09
CA ALA A 126 -2.07 17.26 -3.09
C ALA A 126 -0.96 16.57 -2.26
N ASP A 127 -1.30 16.14 -1.05
CA ASP A 127 -0.38 15.40 -0.18
C ASP A 127 -0.55 13.88 -0.28
N ARG A 128 -1.62 13.42 -0.93
CA ARG A 128 -2.06 12.01 -0.97
C ARG A 128 -2.73 11.67 -2.28
N HIS A 129 -2.75 10.38 -2.62
CA HIS A 129 -3.48 9.91 -3.79
C HIS A 129 -4.99 9.93 -3.56
N ASP A 130 -5.70 10.57 -4.48
CA ASP A 130 -7.15 10.53 -4.58
C ASP A 130 -7.56 10.41 -6.05
N HIS A 131 -8.24 9.31 -6.41
CA HIS A 131 -8.78 9.07 -7.75
C HIS A 131 -10.31 9.23 -7.80
N GLY A 132 -10.92 9.76 -6.74
CA GLY A 132 -12.34 10.03 -6.62
C GLY A 132 -12.77 11.44 -7.02
N GLU A 133 -11.82 12.32 -7.35
CA GLU A 133 -12.05 13.71 -7.78
C GLU A 133 -12.67 13.86 -9.18
#